data_AF-A0A9X5E1Y9-F1
#
_entry.id   AF-A0A9X5E1Y9-F1
#
_cell.length_a   1.000
_cell.length_b   1.000
_cell.length_c   1.000
_cell.angle_alpha   90.00
_cell.angle_beta   90.00
_cell.angle_gamma   90.00
#
_symmetry.space_group_name_H-M   'P 1'
#
loop_
_entity.id
_entity.type
_entity.pdbx_description
1 polymer ?
#
loop_
_entity_poly.entity_id
_entity_poly.type
_entity_poly.pdbx_seq_one_letter_code
_entity_poly.pdbx_strand_id
1 'polypeptide(L)' 'MKSYIVCAEADGIELYWTGGRNGYWTKSYADAYRYKLISSAWEVMQREHPSGITVMWIVEI' A
#
# COMPACT_ATOMS: atom_id res chain seq x y z
N MET A 1 -5.63 -2.74 17.38
CA MET A 1 -4.46 -2.01 16.84
C MET A 1 -4.62 -2.09 15.33
N LYS A 2 -4.91 -0.98 14.64
CA LYS A 2 -5.31 -1.08 13.22
C LYS A 2 -4.07 -1.08 12.32
N SER A 3 -3.79 -2.23 11.71
CA SER A 3 -2.82 -2.36 10.62
C SER A 3 -3.54 -2.19 9.29
N TYR A 4 -2.94 -1.46 8.36
CA TYR A 4 -3.52 -1.19 7.05
C TYR A 4 -2.52 -1.53 5.96
N ILE A 5 -2.97 -2.22 4.91
CA ILE A 5 -2.19 -2.43 3.69
C ILE A 5 -2.86 -1.62 2.57
N VAL A 6 -2.05 -0.91 1.80
CA VAL A 6 -2.52 -0.12 0.65
C VAL A 6 -2.35 -0.95 -0.61
N CYS A 7 -3.42 -1.03 -1.40
CA CYS A 7 -3.45 -1.72 -2.68
C CYS A 7 -3.69 -0.69 -3.80
N ALA A 8 -2.97 -0.85 -4.90
CA ALA A 8 -3.08 -0.02 -6.09
C ALA A 8 -3.24 -0.94 -7.30
N GLU A 9 -4.14 -0.58 -8.21
CA GLU A 9 -4.21 -1.21 -9.54
C GLU A 9 -3.76 -0.21 -10.60
N ALA A 10 -2.75 -0.59 -11.38
CA ALA A 10 -2.30 0.16 -12.56
C ALA A 10 -2.20 -0.81 -13.73
N ASP A 11 -2.87 -0.51 -14.85
CA ASP A 11 -2.88 -1.34 -16.06
C ASP A 11 -3.27 -2.82 -15.81
N GLY A 12 -4.20 -3.07 -14.88
CA GLY A 12 -4.64 -4.42 -14.50
C GLY A 12 -3.65 -5.21 -13.63
N ILE A 13 -2.59 -4.55 -13.13
CA ILE A 13 -1.62 -5.14 -12.22
C ILE A 13 -1.92 -4.65 -10.80
N GLU A 14 -2.26 -5.59 -9.92
CA GLU A 14 -2.41 -5.32 -8.49
C GLU A 14 -1.04 -5.22 -7.81
N LEU A 15 -0.85 -4.14 -7.07
CA LEU A 15 0.37 -3.81 -6.32
C LEU A 15 0.01 -3.47 -4.88
N TYR A 16 0.84 -3.94 -3.96
CA TYR A 16 0.71 -3.70 -2.52
C TYR A 16 1.84 -2.80 -2.05
N TRP A 17 1.54 -1.86 -1.18
CA TRP A 17 2.53 -0.99 -0.57
C TRP A 17 3.19 -1.69 0.63
N THR A 18 4.52 -1.74 0.65
CA THR A 18 5.29 -2.30 1.78
C THR A 18 5.39 -1.36 2.98
N GLY A 19 4.70 -0.24 3.02
CA GLY A 19 4.60 0.58 4.22
C GLY A 19 5.81 1.44 4.54
N GLY A 20 5.58 2.45 5.39
CA GLY A 20 6.58 3.38 5.86
C GLY A 20 7.06 4.38 4.81
N ARG A 21 7.83 5.34 5.29
CA ARG A 21 8.46 6.40 4.49
C ARG A 21 9.30 5.89 3.32
N ASN A 22 9.90 4.70 3.45
CA ASN A 22 10.75 4.07 2.43
C ASN A 22 10.10 2.83 1.79
N GLY A 23 8.78 2.70 1.90
CA GLY A 23 8.05 1.62 1.25
C GLY A 23 8.20 1.65 -0.27
N TYR A 24 7.84 0.54 -0.89
CA TYR A 24 7.80 0.36 -2.34
C TYR A 24 6.57 -0.46 -2.71
N TRP A 25 6.17 -0.38 -3.98
CA TRP A 25 5.11 -1.22 -4.53
C TRP A 25 5.65 -2.61 -4.86
N THR A 26 4.98 -3.65 -4.34
CA THR A 26 5.32 -5.05 -4.58
C THR A 26 4.10 -5.82 -5.10
N LYS A 27 4.32 -6.83 -5.94
CA LYS A 27 3.25 -7.75 -6.36
C LYS A 27 2.93 -8.81 -5.30
N SER A 28 3.73 -8.91 -4.24
CA SER A 28 3.57 -9.92 -3.20
C SER A 28 2.84 -9.35 -2.00
N TYR A 29 1.59 -9.78 -1.78
CA TYR A 29 0.84 -9.43 -0.59
C TYR A 29 1.60 -9.85 0.69
N ALA A 30 2.17 -11.06 0.70
CA ALA A 30 2.91 -11.58 1.85
C ALA A 30 4.15 -10.75 2.19
N ASP A 31 4.80 -10.15 1.19
CA ASP A 31 5.93 -9.24 1.40
C ASP A 31 5.44 -7.94 2.05
N ALA A 32 4.44 -7.28 1.44
CA ALA A 32 3.81 -6.07 2.02
C ALA A 32 3.27 -6.29 3.44
N TYR A 33 2.71 -7.47 3.70
CA TYR A 33 2.18 -7.87 4.99
C TYR A 33 3.20 -7.81 6.12
N ARG A 34 4.46 -8.16 5.84
CA ARG A 34 5.54 -8.14 6.85
C ARG A 34 5.80 -6.74 7.40
N TYR A 35 5.40 -5.71 6.65
CA TYR A 35 5.64 -4.31 6.97
C TYR A 35 4.35 -3.54 7.30
N LYS A 36 3.23 -4.25 7.52
CA LYS A 36 1.91 -3.67 7.80
C LYS A 36 1.85 -2.75 9.03
N LEU A 37 2.79 -2.89 9.97
CA LEU A 37 2.90 -2.05 11.16
C LEU A 37 3.54 -0.68 10.89
N ILE A 38 4.22 -0.55 9.75
CA ILE A 38 4.95 0.65 9.33
C ILE A 38 4.12 1.43 8.29
N SER A 39 3.04 0.84 7.77
CA SER A 39 2.21 1.41 6.71
C SER A 39 1.30 2.53 7.22
N SER A 40 1.66 3.79 6.92
CA SER A 40 0.76 4.93 7.09
C SER A 40 0.13 5.31 5.74
N ALA A 41 -1.20 5.19 5.65
CA ALA A 41 -1.99 5.56 4.48
C ALA A 41 -1.74 7.00 3.99
N TRP A 42 -1.44 7.89 4.94
CA TRP A 42 -1.14 9.30 4.67
C TRP A 42 0.16 9.49 3.89
N GLU A 43 1.18 8.69 4.21
CA GLU A 43 2.49 8.77 3.55
C GLU A 43 2.42 8.35 2.08
N VAL A 44 1.56 7.38 1.76
CA VAL A 44 1.36 6.91 0.38
C VAL A 44 0.66 7.97 -0.47
N MET A 45 -0.44 8.54 0.02
CA MET A 45 -1.21 9.55 -0.73
C MET A 45 -0.42 10.82 -1.00
N GLN A 46 0.45 11.25 -0.08
CA GLN A 46 1.23 12.47 -0.28
C GLN A 46 2.35 12.32 -1.33
N ARG A 47 2.86 11.10 -1.52
CA ARG A 47 4.05 10.86 -2.34
C ARG A 47 3.70 10.35 -3.72
N GLU A 48 2.79 9.39 -3.77
CA GLU A 48 2.35 8.74 -5.00
C GLU A 48 0.91 9.16 -5.23
N HIS A 49 0.74 10.31 -5.90
CA HIS A 49 -0.54 10.71 -6.50
C HIS A 49 -0.49 10.54 -8.04
N PRO A 50 -0.19 9.34 -8.62
CA PRO A 50 -0.31 9.20 -10.07
C PRO A 50 -1.80 9.27 -10.42
N SER A 51 -2.15 10.29 -11.21
CA SER A 51 -3.44 10.36 -11.89
C SER A 51 -3.61 9.09 -12.72
N GLY A 52 -4.43 8.14 -12.25
CA GLY A 52 -4.69 6.87 -12.93
C GLY A 52 -4.68 5.63 -12.04
N ILE A 53 -4.28 5.73 -10.78
CA ILE A 53 -4.27 4.61 -9.84
C ILE A 53 -5.46 4.69 -8.89
N THR A 54 -6.24 3.61 -8.80
CA THR A 54 -7.25 3.45 -7.74
C THR A 54 -6.57 2.86 -6.51
N VAL A 55 -6.64 3.58 -5.39
CA VAL A 55 -6.03 3.17 -4.12
C VAL A 55 -7.11 2.59 -3.20
N MET A 56 -6.91 1.35 -2.74
CA MET A 56 -7.77 0.63 -1.81
C MET A 56 -7.06 0.32 -0.49
N TRP A 57 -7.83 0.22 0.58
CA TRP A 57 -7.33 0.00 1.94
C TRP A 57 -7.80 -1.35 2.47
N ILE A 58 -6.87 -2.19 2.90
CA ILE A 58 -7.17 -3.47 3.54
C ILE A 58 -7.03 -3.27 5.06
N VAL A 59 -8.17 -3.29 5.76
CA VAL A 59 -8.24 -3.15 7.23
C VAL A 59 -8.23 -4.53 7.87
N GLU A 60 -7.27 -4.81 8.74
CA GLU A 60 -7.28 -6.02 9.56
C GLU A 60 -7.86 -5.73 10.96
N ILE A 61 -8.72 -6.63 11.44
CA ILE A 61 -9.38 -6.59 12.76
C ILE A 61 -8.58 -7.47 13.74
#